data_AF-A0A164J043-F1
#
_entry.id   AF-A0A164J043-F1
#
_cell.length_a   1.000
_cell.length_b   1.000
_cell.length_c   1.000
_cell.angle_alpha   90.00
_cell.angle_beta   90.00
_cell.angle_gamma   90.00
#
_symmetry.space_group_name_H-M   'P 1'
#
loop_
_entity.id
_entity.type
_entity.pdbx_description
1 polymer ?
#
loop_
_entity_poly.entity_id
_entity_poly.type
_entity_poly.pdbx_seq_one_letter_code
_entity_poly.pdbx_strand_id
1 'polypeptide(L)'
;MGMSLAYGAAEEGESLRTLDRAVELGAAFLDTRDQLTDQDNRRRWPRFARENVAANLALADDVTRVAAEIGCAPAQAALAWLLAQGEDIVAIPGTKRAEYLEQNAAAADLELTAEHIRRLAEAVPGAAVAGDRYPAAALNRLGL
;
A
#
# COMPACT_ATOMS: atom_id res chain seq x y z
N MET A 1 10.61 23.37 -2.34
CA MET A 1 10.19 23.33 -0.92
C MET A 1 9.59 21.96 -0.66
N GLY A 2 10.34 21.09 0.03
CA GLY A 2 9.96 19.68 0.22
C GLY A 2 8.83 19.50 1.23
N MET A 3 8.14 18.36 1.16
CA MET A 3 7.02 17.94 2.01
C MET A 3 7.38 17.74 3.51
N SER A 4 8.48 18.33 3.99
CA SER A 4 8.96 18.20 5.38
C SER A 4 8.01 18.82 6.40
N LEU A 5 7.04 19.63 6.00
CA LEU A 5 6.00 20.13 6.90
C LEU A 5 5.08 19.01 7.45
N ALA A 6 5.05 17.84 6.81
CA ALA A 6 4.22 16.72 7.23
C ALA A 6 4.94 15.70 8.14
N TYR A 7 6.27 15.79 8.26
CA TYR A 7 7.09 14.85 9.00
C TYR A 7 8.07 15.62 9.88
N GLY A 8 8.07 15.35 11.20
CA GLY A 8 8.98 15.99 12.16
C GLY A 8 10.46 15.75 11.85
N ALA A 9 11.35 16.26 12.71
CA ALA A 9 12.78 16.03 12.58
C ALA A 9 13.08 14.51 12.51
N ALA A 10 13.68 14.07 11.41
CA ALA A 10 14.01 12.66 11.24
C ALA A 10 15.34 12.35 11.95
N GLU A 11 15.26 11.70 13.11
CA GLU A 11 16.39 11.03 13.75
C GLU A 11 16.57 9.66 13.08
N GLU A 12 17.56 9.54 12.21
CA GLU A 12 17.78 8.34 11.38
C GLU A 12 18.02 7.09 12.24
N GLY A 13 18.81 7.21 13.31
CA GLY A 13 19.11 6.08 14.20
C GLY A 13 17.92 5.61 15.03
N GLU A 14 17.00 6.51 15.41
CA GLU A 14 15.73 6.13 16.05
C GLU A 14 14.73 5.55 15.04
N SER A 15 14.70 6.12 13.83
CA SER A 15 13.86 5.65 12.73
C SER A 15 14.19 4.21 12.34
N LEU A 16 15.48 3.89 12.20
CA LEU A 16 15.94 2.54 11.86
C LEU A 16 15.59 1.55 12.97
N ARG A 17 15.87 1.88 14.24
CA ARG A 17 15.52 1.03 15.38
C ARG A 17 14.00 0.78 15.49
N THR A 18 13.19 1.80 15.19
CA THR A 18 11.73 1.68 15.18
C THR A 18 11.25 0.77 14.04
N LEU A 19 11.86 0.89 12.86
CA LEU A 19 11.55 0.05 11.71
C LEU A 19 11.98 -1.41 11.93
N ASP A 20 13.18 -1.64 12.45
CA ASP A 20 13.68 -2.98 12.80
C ASP A 20 12.77 -3.62 13.86
N ARG A 21 12.40 -2.86 14.89
CA ARG A 21 11.47 -3.33 15.92
C ARG A 21 10.08 -3.63 15.35
N ALA A 22 9.58 -2.82 14.43
CA ALA A 22 8.30 -3.06 13.77
C ALA A 22 8.36 -4.36 12.93
N VAL A 23 9.45 -4.60 12.20
CA VAL A 23 9.68 -5.84 11.44
C VAL A 23 9.77 -7.05 12.37
N GLU A 24 10.51 -6.97 13.48
CA GLU A 24 10.58 -8.02 14.50
C GLU A 24 9.22 -8.36 15.11
N LEU A 25 8.36 -7.34 15.28
CA LEU A 25 7.00 -7.49 15.78
C LEU A 25 6.02 -8.01 14.70
N GLY A 26 6.51 -8.30 13.49
CA GLY A 26 5.68 -8.77 12.39
C GLY A 26 4.83 -7.68 11.76
N ALA A 27 5.20 -6.40 11.90
CA ALA A 27 4.55 -5.28 11.18
C ALA A 27 4.93 -5.31 9.69
N ALA A 28 4.45 -6.34 9.02
CA ALA A 28 4.27 -6.38 7.58
C ALA A 28 2.80 -6.73 7.40
N PHE A 29 2.08 -5.86 6.70
CA PHE A 29 0.62 -5.90 6.53
C PHE A 29 -0.15 -5.47 7.78
N LEU A 30 -1.21 -4.70 7.54
CA LEU A 30 -2.13 -4.27 8.59
C LEU A 30 -3.18 -5.36 8.71
N ASP A 31 -3.26 -6.07 9.81
CA ASP A 31 -4.32 -7.09 10.03
C ASP A 31 -5.52 -6.51 10.76
N THR A 32 -5.27 -5.52 11.63
CA THR A 32 -6.32 -4.79 12.34
C THR A 32 -5.88 -3.35 12.57
N ARG A 33 -6.83 -2.43 12.71
CA ARG A 33 -6.57 -1.04 13.08
C ARG A 33 -5.73 -0.91 14.36
N ASP A 34 -5.82 -1.89 15.27
CA ASP A 34 -5.16 -1.83 16.58
C ASP A 34 -3.62 -1.97 16.49
N GLN A 35 -3.09 -2.43 15.35
CA GLN A 35 -1.65 -2.41 15.06
C GLN A 35 -1.13 -1.00 14.70
N LEU A 36 -1.99 -0.04 14.38
CA LEU A 36 -1.57 1.33 14.14
C LEU A 36 -1.21 1.99 15.46
N THR A 37 -0.03 2.59 15.59
CA THR A 37 0.34 3.34 16.79
C THR A 37 -0.43 4.66 16.89
N ASP A 38 -0.48 5.29 18.06
CA ASP A 38 -1.19 6.57 18.23
C ASP A 38 -0.65 7.71 17.35
N GLN A 39 0.62 7.64 16.96
CA GLN A 39 1.28 8.61 16.07
C GLN A 39 1.12 8.26 14.58
N ASP A 40 0.49 7.13 14.24
CA ASP A 40 0.27 6.74 12.86
C ASP A 40 -0.85 7.57 12.22
N ASN A 41 -0.49 8.36 11.21
CA ASN A 41 -1.41 9.22 10.48
C ASN A 41 -2.58 8.45 9.85
N ARG A 42 -2.41 7.17 9.52
CA ARG A 42 -3.48 6.32 8.96
C ARG A 42 -4.66 6.20 9.91
N ARG A 43 -4.48 6.31 11.23
CA ARG A 43 -5.59 6.30 12.20
C ARG A 43 -6.64 7.38 11.96
N ARG A 44 -6.26 8.47 11.28
CA ARG A 44 -7.13 9.61 10.97
C ARG A 44 -7.85 9.44 9.63
N TRP A 45 -7.48 8.46 8.83
CA TRP A 45 -7.99 8.28 7.47
C TRP A 45 -9.21 7.36 7.47
N PRO A 46 -10.32 7.72 6.79
CA PRO A 46 -11.56 6.95 6.83
C PRO A 46 -11.40 5.47 6.44
N ARG A 47 -10.55 5.14 5.46
CA ARG A 47 -10.29 3.74 5.04
C ARG A 47 -9.74 2.82 6.13
N PHE A 48 -9.12 3.40 7.15
CA PHE A 48 -8.52 2.70 8.28
C PHE A 48 -9.34 2.84 9.56
N ALA A 49 -10.54 3.43 9.48
CA ALA A 49 -11.49 3.47 10.59
C ALA A 49 -11.91 2.04 10.98
N ARG A 50 -12.32 1.83 12.24
CA ARG A 50 -12.56 0.48 12.78
C ARG A 50 -13.63 -0.27 11.99
N GLU A 51 -14.64 0.47 11.53
CA GLU A 51 -15.76 0.02 10.71
C GLU A 51 -15.38 -0.33 9.27
N ASN A 52 -14.30 0.23 8.72
CA ASN A 52 -13.93 0.11 7.30
C ASN A 52 -12.74 -0.82 7.07
N VAL A 53 -11.80 -0.89 8.03
CA VAL A 53 -10.52 -1.58 7.86
C VAL A 53 -10.71 -3.06 7.51
N ALA A 54 -11.64 -3.76 8.18
CA ALA A 54 -11.86 -5.19 7.95
C ALA A 54 -12.36 -5.48 6.53
N ALA A 55 -13.31 -4.66 6.04
CA ALA A 55 -13.81 -4.80 4.67
C ALA A 55 -12.73 -4.51 3.63
N ASN A 56 -11.89 -3.48 3.86
CA ASN A 56 -10.80 -3.14 2.96
C ASN A 56 -9.67 -4.18 2.95
N LEU A 57 -9.41 -4.84 4.08
CA LEU A 57 -8.43 -5.92 4.15
C LEU A 57 -8.89 -7.16 3.40
N ALA A 58 -10.19 -7.49 3.43
CA ALA A 58 -10.72 -8.58 2.61
C ALA A 58 -10.48 -8.35 1.09
N LEU A 59 -10.54 -7.10 0.62
CA LEU A 59 -10.18 -6.76 -0.77
C LEU A 59 -8.68 -6.97 -1.03
N ALA A 60 -7.82 -6.67 -0.05
CA ALA A 60 -6.37 -6.91 -0.16
C ALA A 60 -6.01 -8.41 -0.11
N ASP A 61 -6.79 -9.22 0.59
CA ASP A 61 -6.64 -10.67 0.62
C ASP A 61 -6.88 -11.28 -0.77
N ASP A 62 -7.80 -10.72 -1.55
CA ASP A 62 -8.06 -11.16 -2.93
C ASP A 62 -6.86 -10.93 -3.83
N VAL A 63 -6.18 -9.78 -3.70
CA VAL A 63 -4.91 -9.50 -4.38
C VAL A 63 -3.84 -10.49 -3.93
N THR A 64 -3.77 -10.78 -2.62
CA THR A 64 -2.81 -11.73 -2.05
C THR A 64 -2.99 -13.14 -2.63
N ARG A 65 -4.23 -13.59 -2.81
CA ARG A 65 -4.52 -14.88 -3.44
C ARG A 65 -4.04 -14.94 -4.89
N VAL A 66 -4.28 -13.90 -5.68
CA VAL A 66 -3.80 -13.86 -7.08
C VAL A 66 -2.27 -13.79 -7.12
N ALA A 67 -1.64 -13.01 -6.24
CA ALA A 67 -0.19 -12.92 -6.15
C ALA A 67 0.47 -14.27 -5.80
N ALA A 68 -0.16 -15.06 -4.92
CA ALA A 68 0.30 -16.39 -4.57
C ALA A 68 0.24 -17.36 -5.76
N GLU A 69 -0.78 -17.27 -6.61
CA GLU A 69 -0.88 -18.07 -7.85
C GLU A 69 0.19 -17.71 -8.89
N ILE A 70 0.54 -16.41 -8.96
CA ILE A 70 1.65 -15.92 -9.81
C ILE A 70 3.02 -16.31 -9.23
N GLY A 71 3.10 -16.50 -7.91
CA GLY A 71 4.36 -16.78 -7.19
C GLY A 71 5.17 -15.52 -6.87
N CYS A 72 4.51 -14.38 -6.64
CA CYS A 72 5.15 -13.10 -6.32
C CYS A 72 4.56 -12.45 -5.05
N ALA A 73 5.19 -11.37 -4.58
CA ALA A 73 4.65 -10.59 -3.46
C ALA A 73 3.39 -9.79 -3.88
N PRO A 74 2.41 -9.55 -2.98
CA PRO A 74 1.20 -8.79 -3.32
C PRO A 74 1.47 -7.41 -3.92
N ALA A 75 2.50 -6.71 -3.43
CA ALA A 75 2.91 -5.41 -3.96
C ALA A 75 3.44 -5.52 -5.41
N GLN A 76 4.14 -6.62 -5.74
CA GLN A 76 4.60 -6.86 -7.11
C GLN A 76 3.43 -7.17 -8.05
N ALA A 77 2.45 -7.97 -7.62
CA ALA A 77 1.25 -8.22 -8.42
C ALA A 77 0.50 -6.92 -8.74
N ALA A 78 0.36 -6.02 -7.76
CA ALA A 78 -0.28 -4.72 -7.96
C ALA A 78 0.51 -3.81 -8.92
N LEU A 79 1.85 -3.78 -8.82
CA LEU A 79 2.72 -3.02 -9.72
C LEU A 79 2.69 -3.59 -11.14
N ALA A 80 2.79 -4.91 -11.30
CA ALA A 80 2.71 -5.58 -12.59
C ALA A 80 1.36 -5.35 -13.27
N TRP A 81 0.26 -5.39 -12.51
CA TRP A 81 -1.06 -5.06 -13.04
C TRP A 81 -1.15 -3.62 -13.56
N LEU A 82 -0.59 -2.65 -12.82
CA LEU A 82 -0.55 -1.25 -13.22
C LEU A 82 0.25 -1.06 -14.51
N LEU A 83 1.44 -1.67 -14.60
CA LEU A 83 2.30 -1.61 -15.79
C LEU A 83 1.64 -2.29 -17.00
N ALA A 84 0.84 -3.33 -16.79
CA ALA A 84 0.10 -4.02 -17.86
C ALA A 84 -1.05 -3.19 -18.47
N GLN A 85 -1.43 -2.04 -17.89
CA GLN A 85 -2.50 -1.20 -18.44
C GLN A 85 -2.07 -0.35 -19.65
N GLY A 86 -0.76 -0.20 -19.90
CA GLY A 86 -0.25 0.57 -21.02
C GLY A 86 1.27 0.76 -21.00
N GLU A 87 1.88 0.82 -22.19
CA GLU A 87 3.34 1.05 -22.34
C GLU A 87 3.76 2.47 -21.93
N ASP A 88 2.82 3.39 -21.81
CA ASP A 88 3.01 4.78 -21.39
C ASP A 88 2.92 4.97 -19.86
N ILE A 89 2.78 3.88 -19.11
CA ILE A 89 2.65 3.91 -17.65
C ILE A 89 3.99 3.64 -16.99
N VAL A 90 4.42 4.59 -16.15
CA VAL A 90 5.64 4.48 -15.35
C VAL A 90 5.28 4.48 -13.87
N ALA A 91 5.54 3.38 -13.18
CA ALA A 91 5.34 3.28 -11.74
C ALA A 91 6.52 3.88 -10.96
N ILE A 92 6.22 4.69 -9.92
CA ILE A 92 7.21 5.32 -9.03
C ILE A 92 7.04 4.86 -7.57
N PRO A 93 7.17 3.56 -7.27
CA PRO A 93 7.01 3.06 -5.90
C PRO A 93 8.15 3.57 -5.01
N GLY A 94 7.78 4.23 -3.91
CA GLY A 94 8.74 4.69 -2.90
C GLY A 94 9.13 3.58 -1.93
N THR A 95 10.40 3.52 -1.56
CA THR A 95 10.92 2.65 -0.50
C THR A 95 12.12 3.29 0.19
N LYS A 96 12.41 2.90 1.43
CA LYS A 96 13.63 3.27 2.15
C LYS A 96 14.67 2.15 2.21
N ARG A 97 14.36 0.96 1.68
CA ARG A 97 15.20 -0.24 1.74
C ARG A 97 15.55 -0.73 0.33
N ALA A 98 16.82 -1.06 0.11
CA ALA A 98 17.33 -1.55 -1.17
C ALA A 98 16.67 -2.87 -1.60
N GLU A 99 16.47 -3.81 -0.69
CA GLU A 99 15.77 -5.07 -0.97
C GLU A 99 14.37 -4.86 -1.57
N TYR A 100 13.60 -3.90 -1.04
CA TYR A 100 12.28 -3.58 -1.58
C TYR A 100 12.35 -2.80 -2.89
N LEU A 101 13.44 -2.07 -3.15
CA LEU A 101 13.67 -1.45 -4.44
C LEU A 101 13.84 -2.53 -5.51
N GLU A 102 14.68 -3.53 -5.23
CA GLU A 102 14.91 -4.67 -6.10
C GLU A 102 13.63 -5.48 -6.32
N GLN A 103 12.89 -5.79 -5.23
CA GLN A 103 11.61 -6.49 -5.33
C GLN A 103 10.57 -5.70 -6.16
N ASN A 104 10.45 -4.39 -5.94
CA ASN A 104 9.52 -3.54 -6.70
C ASN A 104 9.92 -3.44 -8.19
N ALA A 105 11.22 -3.35 -8.48
CA ALA A 105 11.73 -3.29 -9.84
C ALA A 105 11.44 -4.59 -10.61
N ALA A 106 11.61 -5.75 -9.97
CA ALA A 106 11.33 -7.05 -10.55
C ALA A 106 9.85 -7.27 -10.91
N ALA A 107 8.93 -6.40 -10.46
CA ALA A 107 7.53 -6.46 -10.89
C ALA A 107 7.35 -6.17 -12.39
N ALA A 108 8.27 -5.42 -13.01
CA ALA A 108 8.22 -5.11 -14.44
C ALA A 108 8.48 -6.34 -15.33
N ASP A 109 9.14 -7.37 -14.79
CA ASP A 109 9.47 -8.60 -15.50
C ASP A 109 8.40 -9.69 -15.34
N LEU A 110 7.31 -9.43 -14.59
CA LEU A 110 6.25 -10.39 -14.36
C LEU A 110 5.31 -10.50 -15.56
N GLU A 111 5.18 -11.70 -16.10
CA GLU A 111 4.21 -12.00 -17.16
C GLU A 111 2.84 -12.34 -16.56
N LEU A 112 1.90 -11.41 -16.70
CA LEU A 112 0.51 -11.62 -16.28
C LEU A 112 -0.33 -12.18 -17.42
N THR A 113 -1.09 -13.24 -17.15
CA THR A 113 -2.12 -13.71 -18.07
C THR A 113 -3.30 -12.73 -18.09
N ALA A 114 -4.11 -12.76 -19.15
CA ALA A 114 -5.34 -11.97 -19.21
C ALA A 114 -6.27 -12.24 -18.02
N GLU A 115 -6.27 -13.48 -17.52
CA GLU A 115 -7.05 -13.86 -16.35
C GLU A 115 -6.49 -13.27 -15.05
N HIS A 116 -5.16 -13.24 -14.87
CA HIS A 116 -4.56 -12.54 -13.73
C HIS A 116 -4.91 -11.04 -13.75
N ILE A 117 -4.82 -10.40 -14.92
CA ILE A 117 -5.14 -8.98 -15.07
C ILE A 117 -6.60 -8.70 -14.69
N ARG A 118 -7.53 -9.51 -15.21
CA ARG A 118 -8.96 -9.41 -14.91
C ARG A 118 -9.23 -9.57 -13.42
N ARG A 119 -8.68 -10.62 -12.81
CA ARG A 119 -8.88 -10.90 -11.37
C ARG A 119 -8.28 -9.84 -10.46
N LEU A 120 -7.11 -9.29 -10.80
CA LEU A 120 -6.51 -8.19 -10.04
C LEU A 120 -7.34 -6.90 -10.15
N ALA A 121 -7.93 -6.62 -11.31
CA ALA A 121 -8.86 -5.50 -11.48
C ALA A 121 -10.14 -5.68 -10.66
N GLU A 122 -10.68 -6.90 -10.61
CA GLU A 122 -11.89 -7.23 -9.85
C GLU A 122 -11.67 -7.35 -8.35
N ALA A 123 -10.44 -7.61 -7.89
CA ALA A 123 -10.11 -7.78 -6.48
C ALA A 123 -10.34 -6.51 -5.65
N VAL A 124 -10.19 -5.33 -6.25
CA VAL A 124 -10.41 -4.05 -5.57
C VAL A 124 -11.29 -3.12 -6.42
N PRO A 125 -12.62 -3.38 -6.49
CA PRO A 125 -13.53 -2.49 -7.18
C PRO A 125 -13.53 -1.12 -6.48
N GLY A 126 -13.36 -0.03 -7.22
CA GLY A 126 -13.26 1.31 -6.63
C GLY A 126 -14.44 1.68 -5.72
N ALA A 127 -15.64 1.19 -6.03
CA ALA A 127 -16.85 1.40 -5.23
C ALA A 127 -16.94 0.52 -3.97
N ALA A 128 -16.15 -0.56 -3.88
CA ALA A 128 -16.15 -1.47 -2.74
C ALA A 128 -15.22 -1.02 -1.60
N VAL A 129 -14.28 -0.11 -1.89
CA VAL A 129 -13.35 0.42 -0.88
C VAL A 129 -14.12 1.33 0.08
N ALA A 130 -14.26 0.89 1.32
CA ALA A 130 -15.01 1.58 2.36
C ALA A 130 -14.22 2.79 2.90
N GLY A 131 -14.86 3.96 2.92
CA GLY A 131 -14.30 5.21 3.41
C GLY A 131 -13.44 5.97 2.38
N ASP A 132 -13.43 7.29 2.51
CA ASP A 132 -12.66 8.17 1.64
C ASP A 132 -11.15 7.95 1.78
N ARG A 133 -10.43 8.16 0.68
CA ARG A 133 -8.96 8.06 0.62
C ARG A 133 -8.28 9.03 1.58
N TYR A 134 -8.86 10.22 1.75
CA TYR A 134 -8.34 11.27 2.61
C TYR A 134 -9.44 11.77 3.56
N PRO A 135 -9.08 12.26 4.76
CA PRO A 135 -10.03 12.98 5.61
C PRO A 135 -10.59 14.21 4.89
N ALA A 136 -11.85 14.58 5.16
CA ALA A 136 -12.48 15.75 4.54
C ALA A 136 -11.65 17.04 4.70
N ALA A 137 -11.04 17.25 5.86
CA ALA A 137 -10.16 18.40 6.11
C ALA A 137 -8.87 18.44 5.25
N ALA A 138 -8.44 17.29 4.72
CA ALA A 138 -7.32 17.22 3.77
C ALA A 138 -7.80 17.44 2.33
N LEU A 139 -8.97 16.92 1.96
CA LEU A 139 -9.59 17.18 0.65
C LEU A 139 -9.87 18.67 0.44
N ASN A 140 -10.47 19.33 1.44
CA ASN A 140 -10.74 20.77 1.43
C ASN A 140 -9.47 21.61 1.21
N ARG A 141 -8.30 21.17 1.70
CA ARG A 141 -7.01 21.85 1.49
C ARG A 141 -6.49 21.73 0.06
N LEU A 142 -6.92 20.68 -0.64
CA LEU A 142 -6.62 20.44 -2.05
C LEU A 142 -7.69 21.04 -2.99
N GLY A 143 -8.73 21.67 -2.44
CA GLY A 143 -9.85 22.22 -3.21
C GLY A 143 -10.78 21.14 -3.79
N LEU A 144 -10.79 19.95 -3.18
CA LEU A 144 -11.63 18.81 -3.54
C LEU A 144 -12.71 18.55 -2.48
#